data_AF-A0AAD5Z4X4-F1
#
_entry.id   AF-A0AAD5Z4X4-F1
#
_cell.length_a   1.000
_cell.length_b   1.000
_cell.length_c   1.000
_cell.angle_alpha   90.00
_cell.angle_beta   90.00
_cell.angle_gamma   90.00
#
_symmetry.space_group_name_H-M   'P 1'
#
loop_
_entity.id
_entity.type
_entity.pdbx_description
1 polymer ?
#
loop_
_entity_poly.entity_id
_entity_poly.type
_entity_poly.pdbx_seq_one_letter_code
_entity_poly.pdbx_strand_id
1 'polypeptide(L)'
;MIEGSGTEVVLKKFLTYRNPTPFFIPKEGWGSPDEQIPLPSWLSEDDIKYYVSKFEKTGFSGGLNYYRALDITWELTAPWTGAQIKVPTKFIVGDLDITYNAPGAKDFIHKGEMKKFVPLLDEVVVIKGVGHFINEEKPTKITEHIHSFFKKF
;
A
#
# COMPACT_ATOMS: atom_id res chain seq x y z
N MET A 1 -11.08 4.81 -18.11
CA MET A 1 -11.03 3.82 -17.00
C MET A 1 -11.64 4.32 -15.68
N ILE A 2 -11.94 5.62 -15.52
CA ILE A 2 -12.59 6.19 -14.31
C ILE A 2 -13.80 7.09 -14.67
N GLU A 3 -14.08 7.31 -15.96
CA GLU A 3 -15.01 8.34 -16.46
C GLU A 3 -16.50 8.15 -16.06
N GLY A 4 -16.87 7.13 -15.30
CA GLY A 4 -18.25 6.88 -14.85
C GLY A 4 -18.51 6.94 -13.35
N SER A 5 -17.51 6.82 -12.48
CA SER A 5 -17.73 6.62 -11.04
C SER A 5 -17.49 7.87 -10.18
N GLY A 6 -16.89 8.93 -10.72
CA GLY A 6 -16.49 10.11 -9.95
C GLY A 6 -15.24 9.86 -9.08
N THR A 7 -14.37 10.86 -8.96
CA THR A 7 -13.09 10.76 -8.22
C THR A 7 -13.30 10.37 -6.75
N GLU A 8 -14.36 10.90 -6.12
CA GLU A 8 -14.68 10.62 -4.72
C GLU A 8 -15.01 9.15 -4.47
N VAL A 9 -15.87 8.52 -5.28
CA VAL A 9 -16.25 7.11 -5.10
C VAL A 9 -15.02 6.21 -5.26
N VAL A 10 -14.16 6.49 -6.25
CA VAL A 10 -12.91 5.75 -6.45
C VAL A 10 -12.02 5.83 -5.20
N LEU A 11 -11.82 7.03 -4.66
CA LEU A 11 -10.97 7.22 -3.49
C LEU A 11 -11.57 6.60 -2.23
N LYS A 12 -12.89 6.74 -2.01
CA LYS A 12 -13.59 6.07 -0.90
C LYS A 12 -13.42 4.56 -0.98
N LYS A 13 -13.66 3.94 -2.13
CA LYS A 13 -13.48 2.47 -2.27
C LYS A 13 -12.02 2.04 -2.12
N PHE A 14 -11.08 2.81 -2.65
CA PHE A 14 -9.66 2.49 -2.58
C PHE A 14 -9.14 2.56 -1.14
N LEU A 15 -9.38 3.66 -0.45
CA LEU A 15 -8.90 3.90 0.92
C LEU A 15 -9.61 3.00 1.95
N THR A 16 -10.84 2.58 1.68
CA THR A 16 -11.59 1.66 2.55
C THR A 16 -11.41 0.17 2.19
N TYR A 17 -10.61 -0.14 1.17
CA TYR A 17 -10.37 -1.53 0.76
C TYR A 17 -9.58 -2.29 1.82
N ARG A 18 -10.21 -3.33 2.40
CA ARG A 18 -9.63 -4.20 3.44
C ARG A 18 -9.65 -5.68 3.10
N ASN A 19 -10.13 -6.03 1.91
CA ASN A 19 -10.19 -7.42 1.49
C ASN A 19 -8.78 -7.87 1.07
N PRO A 20 -8.18 -8.90 1.70
CA PRO A 20 -6.84 -9.34 1.35
C PRO A 20 -6.74 -10.01 -0.03
N THR A 21 -7.85 -10.23 -0.74
CA THR A 21 -7.85 -10.77 -2.10
C THR A 21 -7.30 -9.75 -3.12
N PRO A 22 -6.87 -10.20 -4.31
CA PRO A 22 -6.44 -9.30 -5.36
C PRO A 22 -7.49 -8.23 -5.69
N PHE A 23 -7.01 -7.02 -5.93
CA PHE A 23 -7.82 -5.85 -6.20
C PHE A 23 -8.20 -5.86 -7.68
N PHE A 24 -9.49 -6.02 -7.96
CA PHE A 24 -10.02 -6.06 -9.33
C PHE A 24 -10.84 -4.81 -9.62
N ILE A 25 -10.56 -4.17 -10.75
CA ILE A 25 -11.39 -3.11 -11.32
C ILE A 25 -12.40 -3.76 -12.27
N PRO A 26 -13.71 -3.74 -11.98
CA PRO A 26 -14.72 -4.23 -12.91
C PRO A 26 -14.69 -3.43 -14.21
N LYS A 27 -15.04 -4.08 -15.32
CA LYS A 27 -15.13 -3.40 -16.63
C LYS A 27 -16.21 -2.31 -16.64
N GLU A 28 -17.26 -2.48 -15.84
CA GLU A 28 -18.34 -1.51 -15.71
C GLU A 28 -17.94 -0.26 -14.88
N GLY A 29 -16.77 -0.25 -14.24
CA GLY A 29 -16.29 0.84 -13.38
C GLY A 29 -16.42 0.54 -11.88
N TRP A 30 -16.08 1.54 -11.06
CA TRP A 30 -15.99 1.44 -9.59
C TRP A 30 -17.28 1.87 -8.91
N GLY A 31 -18.39 1.21 -9.24
CA GLY A 31 -19.72 1.54 -8.70
C GLY A 31 -20.31 2.85 -9.18
N SER A 32 -21.44 3.22 -8.57
CA SER A 32 -22.25 4.37 -8.94
C SER A 32 -21.87 5.62 -8.13
N PRO A 33 -21.95 6.84 -8.71
CA PRO A 33 -21.84 8.10 -7.95
C PRO A 33 -22.75 8.19 -6.72
N ASP A 34 -23.90 7.51 -6.73
CA ASP A 34 -24.88 7.52 -5.64
C ASP A 34 -24.61 6.47 -4.54
N GLU A 35 -23.53 5.69 -4.66
CA GLU A 35 -23.19 4.64 -3.71
C GLU A 35 -22.69 5.22 -2.37
N GLN A 36 -23.38 4.90 -1.28
CA GLN A 36 -22.93 5.27 0.06
C GLN A 36 -21.86 4.30 0.56
N ILE A 37 -20.63 4.81 0.72
CA ILE A 37 -19.50 4.04 1.24
C ILE A 37 -19.20 4.53 2.66
N PRO A 38 -19.49 3.74 3.71
CA PRO A 38 -19.22 4.14 5.08
C PRO A 38 -17.70 4.25 5.30
N LEU A 39 -17.27 5.39 5.85
CA LEU A 39 -15.86 5.62 6.17
C LEU A 39 -15.49 4.97 7.51
N PRO A 40 -14.31 4.35 7.62
CA PRO A 40 -13.78 3.87 8.88
C PRO A 40 -13.41 5.05 9.78
N SER A 41 -13.35 4.82 11.10
CA SER A 41 -13.10 5.89 12.09
C SER A 41 -11.77 6.62 11.94
N TRP A 42 -10.82 6.08 11.17
CA TRP A 42 -9.51 6.68 10.92
C TRP A 42 -9.48 7.58 9.68
N LEU A 43 -10.54 7.59 8.86
CA LEU A 43 -10.63 8.34 7.61
C LEU A 43 -11.85 9.27 7.66
N SER A 44 -11.60 10.59 7.69
CA SER A 44 -12.68 11.57 7.74
C SER A 44 -13.18 11.98 6.35
N GLU A 45 -14.36 12.59 6.27
CA GLU A 45 -14.84 13.20 5.02
C GLU A 45 -13.93 14.34 4.53
N ASP A 46 -13.25 15.04 5.44
CA ASP A 46 -12.32 16.10 5.06
C ASP A 46 -11.01 15.54 4.47
N ASP A 47 -10.55 14.39 4.95
CA ASP A 47 -9.43 13.67 4.33
C ASP A 47 -9.78 13.23 2.91
N ILE A 48 -11.00 12.70 2.71
CA ILE A 48 -11.49 12.34 1.36
C ILE A 48 -11.53 13.58 0.46
N LYS A 49 -12.13 14.69 0.90
CA LYS A 49 -12.17 15.93 0.12
C LYS A 49 -10.78 16.43 -0.25
N TYR A 50 -9.81 16.29 0.67
CA TYR A 50 -8.43 16.62 0.38
C TYR A 50 -7.89 15.78 -0.77
N TYR A 51 -7.98 14.45 -0.70
CA TYR A 51 -7.53 13.56 -1.78
C TYR A 51 -8.26 13.85 -3.11
N VAL A 52 -9.59 14.02 -3.07
CA VAL A 52 -10.41 14.37 -4.24
C VAL A 52 -9.88 15.63 -4.91
N SER A 53 -9.65 16.70 -4.14
CA SER A 53 -9.16 17.98 -4.67
C SER A 53 -7.82 17.86 -5.41
N LYS A 54 -6.98 16.90 -5.02
CA LYS A 54 -5.69 16.64 -5.68
C LYS A 54 -5.90 15.83 -6.95
N PHE A 55 -6.63 14.73 -6.88
CA PHE A 55 -6.82 13.82 -8.01
C PHE A 55 -7.74 14.41 -9.10
N GLU A 56 -8.66 15.31 -8.77
CA GLU A 56 -9.40 16.07 -9.79
C GLU A 56 -8.50 17.02 -10.57
N LYS A 57 -7.49 17.61 -9.91
CA LYS A 57 -6.54 18.52 -10.56
C LYS A 57 -5.52 17.78 -11.42
N THR A 58 -4.99 16.66 -10.93
CA THR A 58 -3.86 15.96 -11.58
C THR A 58 -4.29 14.76 -12.42
N GLY A 59 -5.50 14.24 -12.20
CA GLY A 59 -5.90 12.90 -12.63
C GLY A 59 -5.09 11.79 -11.96
N PHE A 60 -5.35 10.55 -12.37
CA PHE A 60 -4.70 9.34 -11.85
C PHE A 60 -3.51 8.87 -12.72
N SER A 61 -3.33 9.43 -13.91
CA SER A 61 -2.34 8.94 -14.90
C SER A 61 -0.91 8.94 -14.37
N GLY A 62 -0.52 9.94 -13.57
CA GLY A 62 0.82 10.00 -12.97
C GLY A 62 1.11 8.81 -12.06
N GLY A 63 0.20 8.49 -11.13
CA GLY A 63 0.33 7.32 -10.27
C GLY A 63 0.26 6.00 -11.05
N LEU A 64 -0.66 5.91 -12.02
CA LEU A 64 -0.80 4.71 -12.86
C LEU A 64 0.42 4.45 -13.77
N ASN A 65 1.19 5.49 -14.12
CA ASN A 65 2.39 5.33 -14.94
C ASN A 65 3.48 4.49 -14.24
N TYR A 66 3.53 4.45 -12.91
CA TYR A 66 4.46 3.56 -12.19
C TYR A 66 4.17 2.08 -12.50
N TYR A 67 2.89 1.71 -12.59
CA TYR A 67 2.47 0.35 -12.95
C TYR A 67 2.74 0.03 -14.42
N ARG A 68 2.55 1.01 -15.32
CA ARG A 68 2.89 0.87 -16.75
C ARG A 68 4.39 0.68 -16.98
N ALA A 69 5.21 1.16 -16.07
CA ALA A 69 6.66 1.10 -16.14
C ALA A 69 7.25 -0.13 -15.41
N LEU A 70 6.45 -1.07 -14.91
CA LEU A 70 6.99 -2.23 -14.18
C LEU A 70 7.95 -3.07 -15.02
N ASP A 71 7.59 -3.36 -16.28
CA ASP A 71 8.43 -4.18 -17.18
C ASP A 71 9.77 -3.50 -17.47
N ILE A 72 9.76 -2.20 -17.82
CA ILE A 72 11.01 -1.46 -18.05
C ILE A 72 11.82 -1.27 -16.76
N THR A 73 11.17 -1.14 -15.60
CA THR A 73 11.88 -1.11 -14.31
C THR A 73 12.57 -2.44 -14.05
N TRP A 74 11.92 -3.56 -14.35
CA TRP A 74 12.52 -4.90 -14.25
C TRP A 74 13.74 -5.05 -15.18
N GLU A 75 13.63 -4.65 -16.46
CA GLU A 75 14.75 -4.70 -17.40
C GLU A 75 15.93 -3.83 -16.93
N LEU A 76 15.65 -2.59 -16.53
CA LEU A 76 16.67 -1.65 -16.09
C LEU A 76 17.32 -2.08 -14.77
N THR A 77 16.62 -2.86 -13.95
CA THR A 77 17.16 -3.37 -12.68
C THR A 77 17.99 -4.65 -12.80
N ALA A 78 18.19 -5.17 -14.02
CA ALA A 78 19.02 -6.35 -14.28
C ALA A 78 20.43 -6.30 -13.66
N PRO A 79 21.16 -5.15 -13.65
CA PRO A 79 22.49 -5.07 -13.03
C PRO A 79 22.52 -5.36 -11.52
N TRP A 80 21.38 -5.28 -10.82
CA TRP A 80 21.27 -5.55 -9.38
C TRP A 80 20.77 -6.96 -9.06
N THR A 81 20.73 -7.85 -10.05
CA THR A 81 20.36 -9.25 -9.83
C THR A 81 21.28 -9.89 -8.77
N GLY A 82 20.67 -10.40 -7.69
CA GLY A 82 21.40 -11.02 -6.57
C GLY A 82 22.06 -10.04 -5.59
N ALA A 83 21.99 -8.73 -5.81
CA ALA A 83 22.54 -7.74 -4.91
C ALA A 83 21.78 -7.72 -3.56
N GLN A 84 22.49 -7.36 -2.49
CA GLN A 84 21.93 -7.22 -1.15
C GLN A 84 21.74 -5.75 -0.78
N ILE A 85 20.65 -5.44 -0.08
CA ILE A 85 20.41 -4.14 0.55
C ILE A 85 21.12 -4.13 1.91
N LYS A 86 22.16 -3.30 2.03
CA LYS A 86 23.02 -3.21 3.24
C LYS A 86 22.62 -2.10 4.21
N VAL A 87 21.41 -1.56 4.07
CA VAL A 87 20.87 -0.54 4.98
C VAL A 87 20.10 -1.24 6.11
N PRO A 88 20.31 -0.87 7.39
CA PRO A 88 19.45 -1.35 8.47
C PRO A 88 17.98 -1.08 8.16
N THR A 89 17.15 -2.10 8.24
CA THR A 89 15.76 -2.04 7.74
C THR A 89 14.80 -2.61 8.76
N LYS A 90 13.64 -1.97 8.93
CA LYS A 90 12.49 -2.52 9.66
C LYS A 90 11.31 -2.61 8.70
N PHE A 91 10.65 -3.76 8.64
CA PHE A 91 9.51 -3.99 7.78
C PHE A 91 8.23 -4.09 8.62
N ILE A 92 7.20 -3.32 8.26
CA ILE A 92 5.95 -3.24 9.00
C ILE A 92 4.81 -3.38 8.01
N VAL A 93 3.85 -4.26 8.29
CA VAL A 93 2.72 -4.54 7.38
C VAL A 93 1.45 -4.88 8.16
N GLY A 94 0.28 -4.58 7.59
CA GLY A 94 -1.01 -5.03 8.11
C GLY A 94 -1.29 -6.50 7.73
N ASP A 95 -1.97 -7.26 8.59
CA ASP A 95 -2.32 -8.65 8.27
C ASP A 95 -3.40 -8.78 7.18
N LEU A 96 -4.19 -7.73 6.96
CA LEU A 96 -5.19 -7.64 5.89
C LEU A 96 -4.64 -6.95 4.62
N ASP A 97 -3.37 -6.57 4.60
CA ASP A 97 -2.75 -5.93 3.44
C ASP A 97 -2.74 -6.88 2.23
N ILE A 98 -3.22 -6.39 1.09
CA ILE A 98 -3.29 -7.14 -0.17
C ILE A 98 -1.91 -7.65 -0.61
N THR A 99 -0.85 -6.85 -0.47
CA THR A 99 0.52 -7.21 -0.85
C THR A 99 1.09 -8.28 0.07
N TYR A 100 0.75 -8.24 1.36
CA TYR A 100 1.13 -9.27 2.33
C TYR A 100 0.42 -10.61 2.07
N ASN A 101 -0.78 -10.57 1.48
CA ASN A 101 -1.57 -11.74 1.13
C ASN A 101 -1.42 -12.17 -0.33
N ALA A 102 -0.57 -11.51 -1.11
CA ALA A 102 -0.23 -11.93 -2.46
C ALA A 102 0.47 -13.31 -2.45
N PRO A 103 0.27 -14.15 -3.49
CA PRO A 103 0.90 -15.47 -3.57
C PRO A 103 2.43 -15.39 -3.37
N GLY A 104 2.95 -16.18 -2.43
CA GLY A 104 4.39 -16.25 -2.12
C GLY A 104 4.94 -15.14 -1.20
N ALA A 105 4.20 -14.04 -0.95
CA ALA A 105 4.72 -12.92 -0.17
C ALA A 105 5.06 -13.30 1.29
N LYS A 106 4.15 -14.00 1.99
CA LYS A 106 4.38 -14.44 3.38
C LYS A 106 5.57 -15.39 3.47
N ASP A 107 5.71 -16.29 2.49
CA ASP A 107 6.84 -17.21 2.44
C ASP A 107 8.15 -16.46 2.24
N PHE A 108 8.19 -15.50 1.32
CA PHE A 108 9.36 -14.65 1.10
C PHE A 108 9.75 -13.88 2.38
N ILE A 109 8.77 -13.26 3.05
CA ILE A 109 8.99 -12.44 4.25
C ILE A 109 9.43 -13.29 5.44
N HIS A 110 8.76 -14.41 5.70
CA HIS A 110 8.91 -15.15 6.96
C HIS A 110 9.82 -16.37 6.88
N LYS A 111 10.03 -16.97 5.69
CA LYS A 111 10.87 -18.18 5.53
C LYS A 111 12.34 -17.86 5.20
N GLY A 112 12.77 -16.62 5.45
CA GLY A 112 14.17 -16.22 5.40
C GLY A 112 14.66 -15.66 4.07
N GLU A 113 13.88 -15.74 2.98
CA GLU A 113 14.29 -15.17 1.68
C GLU A 113 14.51 -13.66 1.76
N MET A 114 13.60 -12.91 2.39
CA MET A 114 13.76 -11.47 2.60
C MET A 114 15.05 -11.14 3.35
N LYS A 115 15.40 -11.93 4.38
CA LYS A 115 16.63 -11.74 5.16
C LYS A 115 17.89 -12.03 4.36
N LYS A 116 17.85 -12.91 3.35
CA LYS A 116 18.98 -13.13 2.42
C LYS A 116 19.27 -11.89 1.58
N PHE A 117 18.25 -11.19 1.10
CA PHE A 117 18.41 -9.96 0.31
C PHE A 117 18.63 -8.71 1.18
N VAL A 118 18.10 -8.70 2.41
CA VAL A 118 18.23 -7.59 3.37
C VAL A 118 18.90 -8.11 4.65
N PRO A 119 20.22 -8.36 4.66
CA PRO A 119 20.91 -8.98 5.79
C PRO A 119 20.79 -8.18 7.09
N LEU A 120 20.60 -6.86 7.02
CA LEU A 120 20.39 -5.98 8.19
C LEU A 120 18.91 -5.71 8.49
N LEU A 121 17.99 -6.58 8.04
CA LEU A 121 16.59 -6.55 8.46
C LEU A 121 16.49 -6.83 9.97
N ASP A 122 16.08 -5.84 10.75
CA ASP A 122 15.97 -5.87 12.20
C ASP A 122 14.73 -6.66 12.65
N GLU A 123 13.55 -6.23 12.21
CA GLU A 123 12.27 -6.80 12.64
C GLU A 123 11.26 -6.79 11.49
N VAL A 124 10.44 -7.85 11.43
CA VAL A 124 9.20 -7.91 10.65
C VAL A 124 8.03 -7.79 11.62
N VAL A 125 7.28 -6.70 11.50
CA VAL A 125 6.10 -6.43 12.33
C VAL A 125 4.84 -6.66 11.51
N VAL A 126 3.97 -7.57 11.96
CA VAL A 126 2.65 -7.78 11.38
C VAL A 126 1.59 -7.22 12.34
N ILE A 127 0.87 -6.18 11.91
CA ILE A 127 -0.15 -5.52 12.71
C ILE A 127 -1.51 -6.20 12.45
N LYS A 128 -2.05 -6.85 13.48
CA LYS A 128 -3.34 -7.54 13.40
C LYS A 128 -4.51 -6.59 13.18
N GLY A 129 -5.44 -6.99 12.32
CA GLY A 129 -6.67 -6.27 12.00
C GLY A 129 -6.44 -4.96 11.26
N VAL A 130 -5.35 -4.81 10.50
CA VAL A 130 -4.99 -3.57 9.79
C VAL A 130 -4.82 -3.83 8.31
N GLY A 131 -5.37 -2.92 7.49
CA GLY A 131 -5.31 -2.99 6.03
C GLY A 131 -4.01 -2.44 5.46
N HIS A 132 -4.11 -1.86 4.26
CA HIS A 132 -2.97 -1.37 3.49
C HIS A 132 -2.37 -0.06 4.04
N PHE A 133 -3.22 0.88 4.44
CA PHE A 133 -2.81 2.23 4.89
C PHE A 133 -2.44 2.25 6.38
N ILE A 134 -1.45 1.44 6.78
CA ILE A 134 -1.08 1.21 8.18
C ILE A 134 -0.78 2.50 8.96
N ASN A 135 -0.21 3.50 8.28
CA ASN A 135 0.19 4.79 8.83
C ASN A 135 -1.00 5.74 9.07
N GLU A 136 -2.10 5.57 8.33
CA GLU A 136 -3.34 6.32 8.55
C GLU A 136 -4.26 5.57 9.53
N GLU A 137 -4.32 4.23 9.45
CA GLU A 137 -5.17 3.42 10.32
C GLU A 137 -4.63 3.30 11.76
N LYS A 138 -3.30 3.22 11.94
CA LYS A 138 -2.63 3.10 13.25
C LYS A 138 -1.44 4.08 13.39
N PRO A 139 -1.67 5.40 13.26
CA PRO A 139 -0.60 6.42 13.20
C PRO A 139 0.31 6.41 14.44
N THR A 140 -0.26 6.29 15.63
CA THR A 140 0.49 6.24 16.90
C THR A 140 1.43 5.03 16.93
N LYS A 141 0.92 3.84 16.59
CA LYS A 141 1.70 2.60 16.59
C LYS A 141 2.83 2.64 15.56
N ILE A 142 2.57 3.18 14.37
CA ILE A 142 3.60 3.35 13.34
C ILE A 142 4.67 4.35 13.79
N THR A 143 4.27 5.49 14.35
CA THR A 143 5.20 6.47 14.92
C THR A 143 6.10 5.87 16.01
N GLU A 144 5.55 5.04 16.90
CA GLU A 144 6.32 4.33 17.93
C GLU A 144 7.34 3.37 17.33
N HIS A 145 6.97 2.60 16.29
CA HIS A 145 7.90 1.71 15.61
C HIS A 145 9.03 2.47 14.89
N ILE A 146 8.71 3.60 14.25
CA ILE A 146 9.71 4.47 13.59
C ILE A 146 10.69 5.01 14.62
N HIS A 147 10.17 5.62 15.70
CA HIS A 147 10.98 6.24 16.73
C HIS A 147 11.85 5.23 17.48
N SER A 148 11.30 4.06 17.83
CA SER A 148 12.07 2.99 18.48
C SER A 148 13.16 2.40 17.58
N PHE A 149 12.93 2.35 16.26
CA PHE A 149 13.94 1.90 15.31
C PHE A 149 15.09 2.90 15.20
N PHE A 150 14.80 4.19 15.02
CA PHE A 150 15.85 5.21 14.87
C PHE A 150 16.67 5.41 16.14
N LYS A 151 16.10 5.20 17.33
CA LYS A 151 16.83 5.25 18.61
C LYS A 151 17.94 4.19 18.77
N LYS A 152 18.05 3.22 17.86
CA LYS A 152 19.13 2.22 17.85
C LYS A 152 20.44 2.76 17.27
N PHE A 153 20.41 3.94 16.65
CA PHE A 153 21.53 4.61 15.99
C PHE A 153 21.70 6.02 16.56
#